data_AF-A0A529AC47-F1
#
_entry.id   AF-A0A529AC47-F1
#
_cell.length_a   1.000
_cell.length_b   1.000
_cell.length_c   1.000
_cell.angle_alpha   90.00
_cell.angle_beta   90.00
_cell.angle_gamma   90.00
#
_symmetry.space_group_name_H-M   'P 1'
#
loop_
_entity.id
_entity.type
_entity.pdbx_description
1 polymer ?
#
loop_
_entity_poly.entity_id
_entity_poly.type
_entity_poly.pdbx_seq_one_letter_code
_entity_poly.pdbx_strand_id
1 'polypeptide(L)'
;MALEDVARPSAGGRSIAVAVAAVPLLFVVSGLAIRYAAFASVSEGSGFAAYARALCRWDCAWYIGISELGYERFPIPNQSNVGRWGFFPFYPMLVAAIRVVFPFPTILVATVTSIVCSYAACLVAWPLLEKNMRAYVLYCAFLLSGPFSFHFTTFLTEPLFVLLTSCVFLALKRSSYLAAGVSSALLSATRLVGVLVVFATVIQMFREHREQGGSTLSFPRWVLGRPDLLVAIFISPAGLFAYILFLYLTIGDGFAFLHVQRAFGRVAGNPLVFLWDGLSAVSTTGWLPTAPQWSALAAITGLALSAVLAARRQYGAALFCALCIILPLITNLASMVRYVIGLAPLTMLVAVLLSASRLTYLAALVFFLGACYFMTVAWIGGYLALV
;
A
#
# COMPACT_ATOMS: atom_id res chain seq x y z
N MET A 1 1.94 36.31 -40.12
CA MET A 1 0.58 35.85 -39.74
C MET A 1 0.53 34.35 -40.01
N ALA A 2 0.93 33.55 -39.02
CA ALA A 2 0.82 32.09 -39.05
C ALA A 2 0.52 31.67 -37.60
N LEU A 3 -0.76 31.78 -37.26
CA LEU A 3 -1.32 31.36 -35.99
C LEU A 3 -1.69 29.87 -36.09
N GLU A 4 -1.22 29.12 -35.10
CA GLU A 4 -1.96 28.05 -34.43
C GLU A 4 -2.42 26.83 -35.26
N ASP A 5 -1.50 25.90 -35.49
CA ASP A 5 -1.85 24.48 -35.48
C ASP A 5 -1.76 23.94 -34.04
N VAL A 6 -2.76 24.30 -33.24
CA VAL A 6 -3.03 23.63 -31.95
C VAL A 6 -3.48 22.22 -32.29
N ALA A 7 -2.57 21.26 -32.11
CA ALA A 7 -2.82 19.83 -32.27
C ALA A 7 -4.10 19.41 -31.55
N ARG A 8 -5.19 19.23 -32.30
CA ARG A 8 -6.42 18.62 -31.79
C ARG A 8 -6.09 17.19 -31.38
N PRO A 9 -6.34 16.78 -30.12
CA PRO A 9 -6.14 15.39 -29.72
C PRO A 9 -7.01 14.48 -30.59
N SER A 10 -6.41 13.47 -31.21
CA SER A 10 -7.13 12.50 -32.04
C SER A 10 -8.27 11.86 -31.26
N ALA A 11 -9.40 11.58 -31.94
CA ALA A 11 -10.59 11.02 -31.30
C ALA A 11 -10.31 9.74 -30.49
N GLY A 12 -9.31 8.95 -30.89
CA GLY A 12 -8.82 7.77 -30.15
C GLY A 12 -8.04 8.08 -28.87
N GLY A 13 -7.34 9.22 -28.78
CA GLY A 13 -6.67 9.63 -27.54
C GLY A 13 -7.67 10.07 -26.46
N ARG A 14 -8.74 10.76 -26.87
CA ARG A 14 -9.81 11.20 -25.97
C ARG A 14 -10.59 10.01 -25.40
N SER A 15 -10.91 9.00 -26.22
CA SER A 15 -11.63 7.81 -25.75
C SER A 15 -10.82 6.98 -24.75
N ILE A 16 -9.50 6.84 -24.94
CA ILE A 16 -8.63 6.16 -23.98
C ILE A 16 -8.54 6.92 -22.66
N ALA A 17 -8.38 8.25 -22.70
CA ALA A 17 -8.35 9.06 -21.48
C ALA A 17 -9.65 8.93 -20.67
N VAL A 18 -10.80 8.96 -21.35
CA VAL A 18 -12.10 8.70 -20.70
C VAL A 18 -12.15 7.29 -20.11
N ALA A 19 -11.69 6.27 -20.83
CA ALA A 19 -11.68 4.90 -20.32
C ALA A 19 -10.79 4.74 -19.08
N VAL A 20 -9.60 5.34 -19.07
CA VAL A 20 -8.68 5.31 -17.91
C VAL A 20 -9.30 5.97 -16.68
N ALA A 21 -10.12 7.00 -16.83
CA ALA A 21 -10.87 7.56 -15.70
C ALA A 21 -12.11 6.74 -15.32
N ALA A 22 -12.85 6.24 -16.31
CA ALA A 22 -14.13 5.58 -16.10
C ALA A 22 -14.00 4.17 -15.49
N VAL A 23 -12.98 3.39 -15.87
CA VAL A 23 -12.77 2.02 -15.37
C VAL A 23 -12.62 1.97 -13.85
N PRO A 24 -11.69 2.72 -13.20
CA PRO A 24 -11.60 2.72 -11.75
C PRO A 24 -12.88 3.27 -11.11
N LEU A 25 -13.56 4.25 -11.71
CA LEU A 25 -14.83 4.77 -11.19
C LEU A 25 -15.91 3.70 -11.15
N LEU A 26 -16.00 2.86 -12.19
CA LEU A 26 -16.90 1.71 -12.23
C LEU A 26 -16.65 0.77 -11.04
N PHE A 27 -15.39 0.51 -10.70
CA PHE A 27 -15.02 -0.35 -9.57
C PHE A 27 -15.15 0.35 -8.20
N VAL A 28 -15.06 1.67 -8.12
CA VAL A 28 -15.49 2.41 -6.92
C VAL A 28 -16.96 2.11 -6.65
N VAL A 29 -17.83 2.29 -7.66
CA VAL A 29 -19.28 2.11 -7.51
C VAL A 29 -19.64 0.65 -7.24
N SER A 30 -19.15 -0.29 -8.05
CA SER A 30 -19.47 -1.71 -7.87
C SER A 30 -18.87 -2.27 -6.59
N GLY A 31 -17.66 -1.86 -6.22
CA GLY A 31 -17.03 -2.26 -4.96
C GLY A 31 -17.78 -1.75 -3.74
N LEU A 32 -18.23 -0.49 -3.75
CA LEU A 32 -19.09 0.05 -2.70
C LEU A 32 -20.41 -0.72 -2.61
N ALA A 33 -21.06 -1.01 -3.73
CA ALA A 33 -22.30 -1.77 -3.75
C ALA A 33 -22.11 -3.18 -3.17
N ILE A 34 -21.08 -3.91 -3.59
CA ILE A 34 -20.78 -5.27 -3.11
C ILE A 34 -20.47 -5.26 -1.61
N ARG A 35 -19.60 -4.35 -1.16
CA ARG A 35 -19.24 -4.26 0.27
C ARG A 35 -20.41 -3.81 1.14
N TYR A 36 -21.26 -2.91 0.64
CA TYR A 36 -22.44 -2.47 1.36
C TYR A 36 -23.48 -3.59 1.46
N ALA A 37 -23.66 -4.40 0.40
CA ALA A 37 -24.50 -5.59 0.45
C ALA A 37 -23.97 -6.63 1.49
N ALA A 38 -22.65 -6.82 1.55
CA ALA A 38 -22.01 -7.66 2.56
C ALA A 38 -22.21 -7.11 3.99
N PHE A 39 -22.14 -5.79 4.18
CA PHE A 39 -22.45 -5.14 5.45
C PHE A 39 -23.91 -5.34 5.85
N ALA A 40 -24.85 -5.10 4.93
CA ALA A 40 -26.29 -5.22 5.17
C ALA A 40 -26.74 -6.66 5.47
N SER A 41 -25.99 -7.68 5.05
CA SER A 41 -26.31 -9.08 5.33
C SER A 41 -25.87 -9.56 6.72
N VAL A 42 -24.97 -8.83 7.40
CA VAL A 42 -24.41 -9.24 8.70
C VAL A 42 -24.53 -8.19 9.80
N SER A 43 -25.01 -6.99 9.49
CA SER A 43 -25.15 -5.88 10.43
C SER A 43 -26.61 -5.44 10.54
N GLU A 44 -27.07 -5.21 11.76
CA GLU A 44 -28.43 -4.69 12.02
C GLU A 44 -28.55 -3.19 11.72
N GLY A 45 -27.44 -2.46 11.77
CA GLY A 45 -27.40 -1.03 11.49
C GLY A 45 -27.55 -0.71 10.00
N SER A 46 -28.15 0.43 9.69
CA SER A 46 -28.30 0.94 8.33
C SER A 46 -27.57 2.27 8.11
N GLY A 47 -27.28 2.57 6.85
CA GLY A 47 -26.67 3.83 6.43
C GLY A 47 -25.14 3.83 6.38
N PHE A 48 -24.60 4.83 5.68
CA PHE A 48 -23.17 4.88 5.33
C PHE A 48 -22.25 5.06 6.55
N ALA A 49 -22.70 5.78 7.58
CA ALA A 49 -21.93 5.94 8.81
C ALA A 49 -21.83 4.65 9.64
N ALA A 50 -22.86 3.79 9.60
CA ALA A 50 -22.80 2.47 10.21
C ALA A 50 -21.88 1.54 9.40
N TYR A 51 -21.99 1.56 8.07
CA TYR A 51 -21.08 0.86 7.16
C TYR A 51 -19.61 1.20 7.39
N ALA A 52 -19.28 2.50 7.41
CA ALA A 52 -17.90 2.96 7.58
C ALA A 52 -17.33 2.55 8.95
N ARG A 53 -18.15 2.59 10.01
CA ARG A 53 -17.78 2.09 11.34
C ARG A 53 -17.58 0.57 11.36
N ALA A 54 -18.43 -0.21 10.69
CA ALA A 54 -18.30 -1.66 10.63
C ALA A 54 -17.01 -2.11 9.92
N LEU A 55 -16.56 -1.35 8.91
CA LEU A 55 -15.27 -1.58 8.27
C LEU A 55 -14.08 -1.12 9.11
N CYS A 56 -14.28 -0.28 10.13
CA CYS A 56 -13.24 0.18 11.03
C CYS A 56 -12.93 -0.87 12.09
N ARG A 57 -12.09 -1.84 11.72
CA ARG A 57 -11.61 -2.91 12.63
C ARG A 57 -10.13 -2.74 12.92
N TRP A 58 -9.71 -3.29 14.06
CA TRP A 58 -8.31 -3.42 14.47
C TRP A 58 -7.56 -2.08 14.47
N ASP A 59 -6.56 -1.92 13.59
CA ASP A 59 -5.70 -0.75 13.52
C ASP A 59 -6.42 0.56 13.21
N CYS A 60 -7.62 0.49 12.63
CA CYS A 60 -8.42 1.66 12.29
C CYS A 60 -8.65 2.58 13.50
N ALA A 61 -8.90 2.02 14.69
CA ALA A 61 -9.14 2.80 15.90
C ALA A 61 -7.90 3.61 16.32
N TRP A 62 -6.69 3.08 16.09
CA TRP A 62 -5.45 3.81 16.36
C TRP A 62 -5.28 5.02 15.43
N TYR A 63 -5.62 4.86 14.15
CA TYR A 63 -5.57 5.96 13.18
C TYR A 63 -6.62 7.04 13.47
N ILE A 64 -7.84 6.65 13.88
CA ILE A 64 -8.85 7.61 14.38
C ILE A 64 -8.28 8.40 15.54
N GLY A 65 -7.74 7.72 16.56
CA GLY A 65 -7.16 8.34 17.74
C GLY A 65 -6.06 9.36 17.39
N ILE A 66 -5.12 9.01 16.50
CA ILE A 66 -4.08 9.96 16.05
C ILE A 66 -4.70 11.17 15.36
N SER A 67 -5.68 10.95 14.49
CA SER A 67 -6.30 12.05 13.73
C SER A 67 -7.17 12.98 14.57
N GLU A 68 -7.69 12.52 15.71
CA GLU A 68 -8.56 13.29 16.61
C GLU A 68 -7.80 13.91 17.77
N LEU A 69 -6.83 13.19 18.32
CA LEU A 69 -6.19 13.52 19.60
C LEU A 69 -4.67 13.68 19.48
N GLY A 70 -4.08 13.32 18.33
CA GLY A 70 -2.63 13.26 18.17
C GLY A 70 -2.00 12.06 18.90
N TYR A 71 -0.70 12.19 19.17
CA TYR A 71 0.10 11.18 19.87
C TYR A 71 0.16 11.46 21.37
N GLU A 72 0.15 10.41 22.17
CA GLU A 72 0.27 10.51 23.62
C GLU A 72 1.71 10.81 24.03
N ARG A 73 1.89 11.63 25.07
CA ARG A 73 3.20 11.90 25.69
C ARG A 73 3.66 10.79 26.65
N PHE A 74 2.70 10.06 27.22
CA PHE A 74 2.92 8.96 28.15
C PHE A 74 2.04 7.78 27.73
N PRO A 75 2.40 6.53 28.09
CA PRO A 75 1.53 5.37 27.84
C PRO A 75 0.14 5.58 28.45
N ILE A 76 -0.92 5.15 27.76
CA ILE A 76 -2.30 5.29 28.23
C ILE A 76 -2.52 4.33 29.42
N PRO A 77 -2.76 4.83 30.65
CA PRO A 77 -3.05 3.98 31.79
C PRO A 77 -4.37 3.21 31.59
N ASN A 78 -4.44 1.96 32.03
CA ASN A 78 -5.66 1.13 32.07
C ASN A 78 -6.36 0.82 30.73
N GLN A 79 -5.72 1.02 29.57
CA GLN A 79 -6.23 0.53 28.28
C GLN A 79 -5.31 -0.53 27.66
N SER A 80 -4.08 -0.15 27.35
CA SER A 80 -3.11 -1.03 26.66
C SER A 80 -1.70 -0.95 27.24
N ASN A 81 -1.43 -0.03 28.18
CA ASN A 81 -0.08 0.38 28.58
C ASN A 81 0.82 0.74 27.37
N VAL A 82 0.20 1.15 26.25
CA VAL A 82 0.86 1.36 24.95
C VAL A 82 0.38 2.67 24.33
N GLY A 83 1.32 3.52 23.88
CA GLY A 83 1.01 4.70 23.07
C GLY A 83 0.88 4.38 21.58
N ARG A 84 0.28 5.30 20.81
CA ARG A 84 0.04 5.15 19.36
C ARG A 84 1.30 5.24 18.49
N TRP A 85 2.47 5.26 19.10
CA TRP A 85 3.77 5.52 18.47
C TRP A 85 4.14 4.50 17.37
N GLY A 86 3.56 3.30 17.41
CA GLY A 86 3.77 2.26 16.38
C GLY A 86 3.11 2.58 15.04
N PHE A 87 2.19 3.55 14.99
CA PHE A 87 1.45 3.93 13.80
C PHE A 87 2.02 5.22 13.22
N PHE A 88 2.41 5.18 11.95
CA PHE A 88 3.12 6.26 11.28
C PHE A 88 2.20 7.43 10.92
N PRO A 89 2.71 8.68 10.91
CA PRO A 89 1.88 9.87 11.04
C PRO A 89 1.19 10.33 9.76
N PHE A 90 1.75 10.07 8.58
CA PHE A 90 1.34 10.83 7.39
C PHE A 90 -0.14 10.63 7.05
N TYR A 91 -0.64 9.39 7.07
CA TYR A 91 -2.03 9.15 6.73
C TYR A 91 -3.04 9.73 7.75
N PRO A 92 -2.94 9.46 9.06
CA PRO A 92 -3.88 10.03 10.01
C PRO A 92 -3.78 11.56 10.11
N MET A 93 -2.59 12.15 9.94
CA MET A 93 -2.43 13.62 9.88
C MET A 93 -3.05 14.22 8.62
N LEU A 94 -2.98 13.54 7.47
CA LEU A 94 -3.68 13.97 6.25
C LEU A 94 -5.19 14.00 6.48
N VAL A 95 -5.76 12.97 7.12
CA VAL A 95 -7.19 12.95 7.48
C VAL A 95 -7.53 14.07 8.46
N ALA A 96 -6.69 14.30 9.48
CA ALA A 96 -6.87 15.40 10.42
C ALA A 96 -6.88 16.77 9.71
N ALA A 97 -5.96 17.01 8.78
CA ALA A 97 -5.90 18.23 8.00
C ALA A 97 -7.16 18.44 7.13
N ILE A 98 -7.66 17.39 6.48
CA ILE A 98 -8.90 17.45 5.69
C ILE A 98 -10.10 17.80 6.60
N ARG A 99 -10.16 17.24 7.81
CA ARG A 99 -11.24 17.51 8.78
C ARG A 99 -11.30 18.95 9.28
N VAL A 100 -10.20 19.70 9.22
CA VAL A 100 -10.22 21.14 9.52
C VAL A 100 -11.17 21.89 8.58
N VAL A 101 -11.29 21.42 7.33
CA VAL A 101 -12.15 22.03 6.30
C VAL A 101 -13.55 21.38 6.27
N PHE A 102 -13.63 20.07 6.52
CA PHE A 102 -14.87 19.30 6.41
C PHE A 102 -15.32 18.76 7.79
N PRO A 103 -16.41 19.30 8.39
CA PRO A 103 -16.87 18.91 9.73
C PRO A 103 -17.67 17.59 9.72
N PHE A 104 -17.17 16.56 9.04
CA PHE A 104 -17.77 15.22 9.03
C PHE A 104 -17.10 14.31 10.06
N PRO A 105 -17.79 13.23 10.49
CA PRO A 105 -17.17 12.19 11.31
C PRO A 105 -15.86 11.68 10.70
N THR A 106 -14.85 11.49 11.54
CA THR A 106 -13.48 11.11 11.15
C THR A 106 -13.44 9.91 10.22
N ILE A 107 -14.21 8.87 10.54
CA ILE A 107 -14.24 7.65 9.75
C ILE A 107 -14.79 7.87 8.34
N LEU A 108 -15.74 8.81 8.15
CA LEU A 108 -16.25 9.14 6.82
C LEU A 108 -15.20 9.86 5.98
N VAL A 109 -14.52 10.85 6.57
CA VAL A 109 -13.43 11.57 5.89
C VAL A 109 -12.31 10.60 5.52
N ALA A 110 -11.93 9.71 6.43
CA ALA A 110 -10.92 8.69 6.16
C ALA A 110 -11.35 7.69 5.08
N THR A 111 -12.58 7.18 5.11
CA THR A 111 -13.10 6.26 4.07
C THR A 111 -13.08 6.91 2.69
N VAL A 112 -13.56 8.15 2.57
CA VAL A 112 -13.51 8.89 1.30
C VAL A 112 -12.07 9.14 0.87
N THR A 113 -11.17 9.52 1.79
CA THR A 113 -9.75 9.73 1.51
C THR A 113 -9.08 8.43 1.03
N SER A 114 -9.37 7.28 1.64
CA SER A 114 -8.89 5.96 1.20
C SER A 114 -9.34 5.65 -0.22
N ILE A 115 -10.63 5.83 -0.52
CA ILE A 115 -11.19 5.59 -1.87
C ILE A 115 -10.52 6.50 -2.91
N VAL A 116 -10.34 7.78 -2.59
CA VAL A 116 -9.66 8.75 -3.47
C VAL A 116 -8.21 8.35 -3.71
N CYS A 117 -7.48 7.91 -2.67
CA CYS A 117 -6.10 7.43 -2.80
C CYS A 117 -6.03 6.19 -3.71
N SER A 118 -6.92 5.21 -3.52
CA SER A 118 -6.98 4.00 -4.35
C SER A 118 -7.38 4.28 -5.79
N TYR A 119 -8.32 5.20 -6.02
CA TYR A 119 -8.67 5.69 -7.35
C TYR A 119 -7.48 6.38 -8.02
N ALA A 120 -6.79 7.27 -7.32
CA ALA A 120 -5.59 7.93 -7.82
C ALA A 120 -4.47 6.93 -8.12
N ALA A 121 -4.29 5.89 -7.28
CA ALA A 121 -3.32 4.83 -7.53
C ALA A 121 -3.64 4.08 -8.83
N CYS A 122 -4.91 3.83 -9.12
CA CYS A 122 -5.33 3.27 -10.40
C CYS A 122 -4.94 4.20 -11.57
N LEU A 123 -5.17 5.51 -11.48
CA LEU A 123 -4.76 6.43 -12.55
C LEU A 123 -3.25 6.42 -12.79
N VAL A 124 -2.45 6.42 -11.73
CA VAL A 124 -0.98 6.35 -11.79
C VAL A 124 -0.49 5.02 -12.36
N ALA A 125 -1.23 3.93 -12.14
CA ALA A 125 -0.90 2.60 -12.63
C ALA A 125 -0.99 2.45 -14.16
N TRP A 126 -1.79 3.25 -14.85
CA TRP A 126 -1.98 3.13 -16.31
C TRP A 126 -0.67 3.11 -17.12
N PRO A 127 0.23 4.11 -16.99
CA PRO A 127 1.54 4.07 -17.64
C PRO A 127 2.47 2.99 -17.10
N LEU A 128 2.31 2.54 -15.85
CA LEU A 128 3.13 1.48 -15.25
C LEU A 128 2.77 0.08 -15.77
N LEU A 129 1.51 -0.11 -16.17
CA LEU A 129 1.00 -1.34 -16.78
C LEU A 129 1.20 -1.39 -18.30
N GLU A 130 2.11 -0.57 -18.84
CA GLU A 130 2.40 -0.45 -20.27
C GLU A 130 1.15 -0.27 -21.14
N LYS A 131 0.13 0.45 -20.62
CA LYS A 131 -1.15 0.69 -21.29
C LYS A 131 -1.92 -0.60 -21.66
N ASN A 132 -1.66 -1.71 -20.95
CA ASN A 132 -2.42 -2.94 -21.10
C ASN A 132 -3.78 -2.83 -20.38
N MET A 133 -4.85 -2.66 -21.16
CA MET A 133 -6.20 -2.47 -20.63
C MET A 133 -6.71 -3.66 -19.80
N ARG A 134 -6.36 -4.90 -20.15
CA ARG A 134 -6.81 -6.08 -19.37
C ARG A 134 -6.14 -6.11 -17.99
N ALA A 135 -4.83 -5.89 -17.94
CA ALA A 135 -4.11 -5.77 -16.67
C ALA A 135 -4.60 -4.57 -15.86
N TYR A 136 -4.89 -3.46 -16.53
CA TYR A 136 -5.45 -2.25 -15.91
C TYR A 136 -6.80 -2.50 -15.23
N VAL A 137 -7.73 -3.14 -15.93
CA VAL A 137 -9.04 -3.51 -15.39
C VAL A 137 -8.88 -4.44 -14.19
N LEU A 138 -8.00 -5.45 -14.26
CA LEU A 138 -7.77 -6.36 -13.13
C LEU A 138 -7.15 -5.66 -11.92
N TYR A 139 -6.21 -4.73 -12.13
CA TYR A 139 -5.61 -3.94 -11.05
C TYR A 139 -6.65 -3.04 -10.38
N CYS A 140 -7.47 -2.33 -11.17
CA CYS A 140 -8.57 -1.51 -10.65
C CYS A 140 -9.59 -2.36 -9.89
N ALA A 141 -9.98 -3.50 -10.46
CA ALA A 141 -10.88 -4.45 -9.83
C ALA A 141 -10.30 -4.95 -8.49
N PHE A 142 -9.02 -5.33 -8.45
CA PHE A 142 -8.36 -5.81 -7.24
C PHE A 142 -8.41 -4.79 -6.10
N LEU A 143 -8.02 -3.54 -6.37
CA LEU A 143 -7.97 -2.48 -5.34
C LEU A 143 -9.38 -2.05 -4.90
N LEU A 144 -10.29 -1.86 -5.84
CA LEU A 144 -11.55 -1.15 -5.57
C LEU A 144 -12.76 -2.08 -5.39
N SER A 145 -12.72 -3.31 -5.91
CA SER A 145 -13.81 -4.30 -5.83
C SER A 145 -13.32 -5.74 -5.67
N GLY A 146 -12.09 -5.95 -5.21
CA GLY A 146 -11.46 -7.24 -5.11
C GLY A 146 -11.53 -7.85 -3.71
N PRO A 147 -10.87 -9.00 -3.51
CA PRO A 147 -10.95 -9.77 -2.26
C PRO A 147 -10.49 -8.98 -1.03
N PHE A 148 -9.56 -8.04 -1.20
CA PHE A 148 -8.99 -7.26 -0.08
C PHE A 148 -9.34 -5.78 -0.15
N SER A 149 -10.34 -5.42 -0.94
CA SER A 149 -10.69 -4.03 -1.22
C SER A 149 -11.18 -3.24 0.00
N PHE A 150 -11.56 -3.90 1.09
CA PHE A 150 -11.84 -3.25 2.37
C PHE A 150 -10.59 -2.56 2.96
N HIS A 151 -9.38 -3.12 2.78
CA HIS A 151 -8.13 -2.46 3.20
C HIS A 151 -7.88 -1.15 2.45
N PHE A 152 -8.38 -1.07 1.21
CA PHE A 152 -8.23 0.08 0.33
C PHE A 152 -9.38 1.11 0.48
N THR A 153 -10.33 0.87 1.38
CA THR A 153 -11.51 1.74 1.57
C THR A 153 -11.79 2.14 3.02
N THR A 154 -11.25 1.40 4.01
CA THR A 154 -11.33 1.79 5.42
C THR A 154 -10.14 2.65 5.86
N PHE A 155 -10.14 3.16 7.09
CA PHE A 155 -9.06 4.01 7.62
C PHE A 155 -7.83 3.18 7.99
N LEU A 156 -7.07 2.76 6.98
CA LEU A 156 -5.78 2.12 7.11
C LEU A 156 -4.77 2.72 6.13
N THR A 157 -3.48 2.50 6.33
CA THR A 157 -2.41 3.17 5.55
C THR A 157 -2.19 2.59 4.15
N GLU A 158 -2.74 1.42 3.82
CA GLU A 158 -2.54 0.73 2.55
C GLU A 158 -2.92 1.54 1.29
N PRO A 159 -4.07 2.25 1.23
CA PRO A 159 -4.45 3.07 0.07
C PRO A 159 -3.39 4.13 -0.26
N LEU A 160 -2.93 4.86 0.76
CA LEU A 160 -1.91 5.90 0.59
C LEU A 160 -0.54 5.30 0.26
N PHE A 161 -0.19 4.19 0.90
CA PHE A 161 1.06 3.48 0.63
C PHE A 161 1.14 2.97 -0.82
N VAL A 162 0.05 2.39 -1.34
CA VAL A 162 -0.03 1.94 -2.75
C VAL A 162 0.07 3.12 -3.72
N LEU A 163 -0.64 4.23 -3.44
CA LEU A 163 -0.56 5.44 -4.26
C LEU A 163 0.87 5.98 -4.32
N LEU A 164 1.50 6.23 -3.16
CA LEU A 164 2.84 6.81 -3.09
C LEU A 164 3.89 5.88 -3.68
N THR A 165 3.79 4.57 -3.47
CA THR A 165 4.65 3.58 -4.13
C THR A 165 4.53 3.68 -5.65
N SER A 166 3.30 3.76 -6.17
CA SER A 166 3.04 3.90 -7.61
C SER A 166 3.60 5.22 -8.15
N CYS A 167 3.48 6.32 -7.39
CA CYS A 167 4.06 7.62 -7.74
C CYS A 167 5.60 7.55 -7.81
N VAL A 168 6.26 6.89 -6.85
CA VAL A 168 7.70 6.67 -6.89
C VAL A 168 8.11 5.93 -8.16
N PHE A 169 7.50 4.77 -8.45
CA PHE A 169 7.86 4.00 -9.65
C PHE A 169 7.52 4.73 -10.96
N LEU A 170 6.46 5.54 -11.00
CA LEU A 170 6.16 6.37 -12.17
C LEU A 170 7.20 7.49 -12.35
N ALA A 171 7.63 8.12 -11.26
CA ALA A 171 8.68 9.12 -11.29
C ALA A 171 10.03 8.52 -11.73
N LEU A 172 10.38 7.33 -11.22
CA LEU A 172 11.56 6.57 -11.64
C LEU A 172 11.50 6.16 -13.11
N LYS A 173 10.32 5.73 -13.62
CA LYS A 173 10.12 5.44 -15.05
C LYS A 173 10.33 6.66 -15.94
N ARG A 174 10.12 7.87 -15.40
CA ARG A 174 10.31 9.15 -16.09
C ARG A 174 11.66 9.81 -15.79
N SER A 175 12.57 9.13 -15.10
CA SER A 175 13.84 9.69 -14.58
C SER A 175 13.67 11.01 -13.81
N SER A 176 12.50 11.22 -13.19
CA SER A 176 12.20 12.39 -12.36
C SER A 176 12.58 12.11 -10.91
N TYR A 177 13.87 12.21 -10.60
CA TYR A 177 14.40 11.80 -9.29
C TYR A 177 13.91 12.67 -8.14
N LEU A 178 13.70 13.98 -8.35
CA LEU A 178 13.14 14.84 -7.31
C LEU A 178 11.70 14.42 -6.93
N ALA A 179 10.86 14.14 -7.92
CA ALA A 179 9.50 13.66 -7.67
C ALA A 179 9.50 12.27 -7.00
N ALA A 180 10.43 11.40 -7.39
CA ALA A 180 10.65 10.12 -6.72
C ALA A 180 11.04 10.33 -5.26
N GLY A 181 12.04 11.18 -4.98
CA GLY A 181 12.50 11.50 -3.63
C GLY A 181 11.39 12.08 -2.74
N VAL A 182 10.64 13.07 -3.22
CA VAL A 182 9.51 13.65 -2.45
C VAL A 182 8.44 12.59 -2.18
N SER A 183 8.10 11.77 -3.18
CA SER A 183 7.13 10.68 -2.99
C SER A 183 7.65 9.63 -2.00
N SER A 184 8.95 9.33 -2.02
CA SER A 184 9.63 8.44 -1.07
C SER A 184 9.63 9.00 0.35
N ALA A 185 9.83 10.31 0.51
CA ALA A 185 9.75 10.99 1.80
C ALA A 185 8.36 10.77 2.43
N LEU A 186 7.30 11.06 1.67
CA LEU A 186 5.92 10.84 2.11
C LEU A 186 5.62 9.36 2.36
N LEU A 187 6.15 8.45 1.52
CA LEU A 187 5.98 7.01 1.69
C LEU A 187 6.60 6.51 2.99
N SER A 188 7.81 6.98 3.33
CA SER A 188 8.50 6.66 4.58
C SER A 188 7.78 7.21 5.83
N ALA A 189 7.05 8.33 5.70
CA ALA A 189 6.18 8.85 6.75
C ALA A 189 4.84 8.11 6.85
N THR A 190 4.50 7.25 5.88
CA THR A 190 3.26 6.45 5.88
C THR A 190 3.45 5.11 6.58
N ARG A 191 4.59 4.45 6.35
CA ARG A 191 4.98 3.17 6.98
C ARG A 191 6.50 3.06 7.03
N LEU A 192 7.03 2.41 8.07
CA LEU A 192 8.47 2.13 8.22
C LEU A 192 9.09 1.52 6.95
N VAL A 193 8.47 0.47 6.40
CA VAL A 193 8.96 -0.22 5.20
C VAL A 193 9.05 0.67 3.96
N GLY A 194 8.34 1.81 3.96
CA GLY A 194 8.37 2.78 2.87
C GLY A 194 9.76 3.38 2.62
N VAL A 195 10.61 3.47 3.65
CA VAL A 195 11.98 3.97 3.51
C VAL A 195 12.84 3.13 2.56
N LEU A 196 12.51 1.83 2.45
CA LEU A 196 13.28 0.86 1.66
C LEU A 196 13.19 1.12 0.15
N VAL A 197 12.24 1.96 -0.30
CA VAL A 197 12.12 2.33 -1.72
C VAL A 197 13.35 3.10 -2.23
N VAL A 198 14.16 3.69 -1.33
CA VAL A 198 15.42 4.35 -1.69
C VAL A 198 16.35 3.42 -2.47
N PHE A 199 16.34 2.11 -2.16
CA PHE A 199 17.14 1.14 -2.90
C PHE A 199 16.66 0.98 -4.34
N ALA A 200 15.35 1.03 -4.59
CA ALA A 200 14.81 1.02 -5.95
C ALA A 200 15.25 2.25 -6.74
N THR A 201 15.28 3.42 -6.09
CA THR A 201 15.78 4.67 -6.66
C THR A 201 17.26 4.57 -7.04
N VAL A 202 18.12 4.10 -6.14
CA VAL A 202 19.56 3.92 -6.39
C VAL A 202 19.82 2.89 -7.49
N ILE A 203 19.06 1.77 -7.51
CA ILE A 203 19.15 0.77 -8.58
C ILE A 203 18.76 1.37 -9.94
N GLN A 204 17.73 2.21 -9.99
CA GLN A 204 17.34 2.89 -11.24
C GLN A 204 18.42 3.89 -11.69
N MET A 205 19.01 4.66 -10.78
CA MET A 205 20.15 5.54 -11.07
C MET A 205 21.34 4.75 -11.62
N PHE A 206 21.65 3.60 -11.02
CA PHE A 206 22.72 2.73 -11.48
C PHE A 206 22.44 2.16 -12.87
N ARG A 207 21.21 1.73 -13.13
CA ARG A 207 20.79 1.24 -14.44
C ARG A 207 20.93 2.34 -15.51
N GLU A 208 20.47 3.55 -15.24
CA GLU A 208 20.61 4.69 -16.16
C GLU A 208 22.08 5.01 -16.45
N HIS A 209 22.94 5.03 -15.42
CA HIS A 209 24.38 5.20 -15.59
C HIS A 209 25.03 4.11 -16.47
N ARG A 210 24.60 2.85 -16.31
CA ARG A 210 25.07 1.73 -17.15
C ARG A 210 24.58 1.84 -18.60
N GLU A 211 23.33 2.29 -18.82
CA GLU A 211 22.77 2.53 -20.15
C GLU A 211 23.49 3.69 -20.87
N GLN A 212 24.01 4.66 -20.13
CA GLN A 212 24.85 5.76 -20.65
C GLN A 212 26.33 5.36 -20.88
N GLY A 213 26.69 4.09 -20.70
CA GLY A 213 28.05 3.58 -20.91
C GLY A 213 29.01 3.74 -19.72
N GLY A 214 28.51 4.21 -18.57
CA GLY A 214 29.29 4.36 -17.35
C GLY A 214 29.75 3.02 -16.78
N SER A 215 30.98 2.95 -16.25
CA SER A 215 31.48 1.76 -15.55
C SER A 215 30.88 1.64 -14.15
N THR A 216 30.90 0.44 -13.57
CA THR A 216 30.43 0.20 -12.19
C THR A 216 31.22 1.03 -11.17
N LEU A 217 32.53 1.18 -11.40
CA LEU A 217 33.44 1.92 -10.53
C LEU A 217 33.24 3.45 -10.61
N SER A 218 32.70 3.98 -11.71
CA SER A 218 32.46 5.41 -11.85
C SER A 218 31.11 5.86 -11.28
N PHE A 219 30.22 4.93 -10.91
CA PHE A 219 28.88 5.25 -10.42
C PHE A 219 28.88 6.18 -9.20
N PRO A 220 29.67 5.95 -8.12
CA PRO A 220 29.66 6.85 -6.97
C PRO A 220 30.10 8.28 -7.35
N ARG A 221 31.12 8.42 -8.21
CA ARG A 221 31.58 9.73 -8.68
C ARG A 221 30.52 10.43 -9.53
N TRP A 222 29.80 9.67 -10.36
CA TRP A 222 28.71 10.20 -11.18
C TRP A 222 27.54 10.72 -10.31
N VAL A 223 27.13 9.95 -9.30
CA VAL A 223 26.08 10.39 -8.35
C VAL A 223 26.55 11.63 -7.56
N LEU A 224 27.79 11.64 -7.07
CA LEU A 224 28.33 12.79 -6.32
C LEU A 224 28.44 14.07 -7.17
N GLY A 225 28.65 13.94 -8.48
CA GLY A 225 28.65 15.07 -9.42
C GLY A 225 27.27 15.58 -9.81
N ARG A 226 26.19 14.93 -9.35
CA ARG A 226 24.81 15.20 -9.73
C ARG A 226 23.97 15.55 -8.49
N PRO A 227 23.89 16.84 -8.11
CA PRO A 227 23.20 17.25 -6.88
C PRO A 227 21.70 16.91 -6.89
N ASP A 228 21.08 16.85 -8.07
CA ASP A 228 19.70 16.39 -8.26
C ASP A 228 19.47 14.95 -7.75
N LEU A 229 20.43 14.05 -7.98
CA LEU A 229 20.36 12.65 -7.55
C LEU A 229 20.62 12.53 -6.04
N LEU A 230 21.59 13.28 -5.52
CA LEU A 230 21.88 13.32 -4.09
C LEU A 230 20.66 13.80 -3.29
N VAL A 231 20.02 14.89 -3.73
CA VAL A 231 18.81 15.41 -3.09
C VAL A 231 17.73 14.33 -3.06
N ALA A 232 17.52 13.60 -4.15
CA ALA A 232 16.56 12.51 -4.19
C ALA A 232 16.87 11.37 -3.20
N ILE A 233 18.14 10.99 -3.04
CA ILE A 233 18.57 9.97 -2.08
C ILE A 233 18.37 10.45 -0.64
N PHE A 234 18.82 11.67 -0.31
CA PHE A 234 18.77 12.20 1.05
C PHE A 234 17.37 12.58 1.51
N ILE A 235 16.49 13.03 0.59
CA ILE A 235 15.11 13.35 0.93
C ILE A 235 14.25 12.08 1.09
N SER A 236 14.62 10.96 0.46
CA SER A 236 13.85 9.71 0.51
C SER A 236 13.51 9.24 1.94
N PRO A 237 14.43 9.24 2.92
CA PRO A 237 14.12 8.88 4.31
C PRO A 237 13.59 10.05 5.18
N ALA A 238 13.40 11.25 4.63
CA ALA A 238 13.11 12.45 5.42
C ALA A 238 11.81 12.32 6.25
N GLY A 239 10.80 11.60 5.72
CA GLY A 239 9.56 11.37 6.45
C GLY A 239 9.74 10.51 7.71
N LEU A 240 10.53 9.43 7.62
CA LEU A 240 10.91 8.62 8.76
C LEU A 240 11.73 9.45 9.78
N PHE A 241 12.73 10.21 9.31
CA PHE A 241 13.57 11.01 10.21
C PHE A 241 12.80 12.15 10.90
N ALA A 242 11.85 12.78 10.20
CA ALA A 242 10.95 13.74 10.81
C ALA A 242 10.11 13.10 11.93
N TYR A 243 9.64 11.86 11.72
CA TYR A 243 8.90 11.14 12.76
C TYR A 243 9.77 10.73 13.95
N ILE A 244 11.01 10.28 13.70
CA ILE A 244 11.99 9.99 14.76
C ILE A 244 12.26 11.23 15.61
N LEU A 245 12.51 12.37 14.96
CA LEU A 245 12.74 13.64 15.64
C LEU A 245 11.50 14.07 16.44
N PHE A 246 10.31 13.95 15.87
CA PHE A 246 9.05 14.24 16.56
C PHE A 246 8.89 13.40 17.83
N LEU A 247 9.12 12.09 17.76
CA LEU A 247 9.02 11.20 18.92
C LEU A 247 10.07 11.53 19.98
N TYR A 248 11.32 11.80 19.56
CA TYR A 248 12.39 12.21 20.47
C TYR A 248 12.04 13.50 21.22
N LEU A 249 11.52 14.52 20.52
CA LEU A 249 11.14 15.79 21.14
C LEU A 249 9.88 15.68 22.02
N THR A 250 8.97 14.75 21.72
CA THR A 250 7.67 14.66 22.40
C THR A 250 7.70 13.74 23.63
N ILE A 251 8.43 12.62 23.54
CA ILE A 251 8.42 11.54 24.55
C ILE A 251 9.85 11.20 25.04
N GLY A 252 10.90 11.68 24.36
CA GLY A 252 12.29 11.38 24.69
C GLY A 252 12.85 10.11 24.04
N ASP A 253 12.02 9.34 23.32
CA ASP A 253 12.41 8.11 22.63
C ASP A 253 12.10 8.20 21.13
N GLY A 254 13.12 8.50 20.32
CA GLY A 254 12.98 8.58 18.86
C GLY A 254 12.64 7.25 18.18
N PHE A 255 12.89 6.11 18.85
CA PHE A 255 12.60 4.77 18.35
C PHE A 255 11.40 4.13 19.03
N ALA A 256 10.52 4.91 19.66
CA ALA A 256 9.32 4.41 20.34
C ALA A 256 8.44 3.52 19.44
N PHE A 257 8.37 3.82 18.13
CA PHE A 257 7.64 3.00 17.14
C PHE A 257 8.18 1.57 16.99
N LEU A 258 9.47 1.34 17.30
CA LEU A 258 10.12 0.03 17.30
C LEU A 258 9.95 -0.64 18.66
N HIS A 259 10.17 0.08 19.76
CA HIS A 259 10.06 -0.49 21.11
C HIS A 259 8.64 -0.96 21.43
N VAL A 260 7.63 -0.23 20.97
CA VAL A 260 6.21 -0.56 21.19
C VAL A 260 5.79 -1.87 20.52
N GLN A 261 6.53 -2.36 19.53
CA GLN A 261 6.22 -3.63 18.84
C GLN A 261 6.19 -4.81 19.82
N ARG A 262 7.00 -4.79 20.88
CA ARG A 262 6.99 -5.84 21.93
C ARG A 262 5.63 -5.99 22.59
N ALA A 263 4.90 -4.88 22.77
CA ALA A 263 3.56 -4.90 23.35
C ALA A 263 2.51 -5.53 22.43
N PHE A 264 2.79 -5.58 21.13
CA PHE A 264 1.99 -6.30 20.13
C PHE A 264 2.48 -7.75 19.91
N GLY A 265 3.29 -8.28 20.83
CA GLY A 265 3.84 -9.64 20.73
C GLY A 265 4.84 -9.82 19.58
N ARG A 266 5.40 -8.73 19.04
CA ARG A 266 6.40 -8.78 17.97
C ARG A 266 7.80 -8.74 18.58
N VAL A 267 8.50 -9.87 18.48
CA VAL A 267 9.88 -10.03 18.96
C VAL A 267 10.72 -10.54 17.80
N ALA A 268 11.90 -9.96 17.61
CA ALA A 268 12.80 -10.39 16.56
C ALA A 268 13.18 -11.88 16.76
N GLY A 269 13.08 -12.65 15.68
CA GLY A 269 13.35 -14.08 15.63
C GLY A 269 13.76 -14.52 14.24
N ASN A 270 13.69 -15.82 13.97
CA ASN A 270 14.09 -16.39 12.69
C ASN A 270 12.89 -16.43 11.72
N PRO A 271 12.94 -15.69 10.58
CA PRO A 271 11.91 -15.71 9.53
C PRO A 271 11.47 -17.11 9.09
N LEU A 272 12.42 -18.06 8.98
CA LEU A 272 12.14 -19.42 8.51
C LEU A 272 11.34 -20.22 9.54
N VAL A 273 11.60 -19.98 10.83
CA VAL A 273 10.84 -20.60 11.93
C VAL A 273 9.41 -20.07 11.92
N PHE A 274 9.22 -18.75 11.80
CA PHE A 274 7.86 -18.18 11.72
C PHE A 274 7.07 -18.69 10.52
N LEU A 275 7.72 -18.88 9.36
CA LEU A 275 7.07 -19.50 8.20
C LEU A 275 6.70 -20.97 8.49
N TRP A 276 7.60 -21.73 9.11
CA TRP A 276 7.34 -23.11 9.48
C TRP A 276 6.18 -23.24 10.46
N ASP A 277 6.17 -22.42 11.52
CA ASP A 277 5.12 -22.39 12.54
C ASP A 277 3.78 -21.98 11.92
N GLY A 278 3.79 -21.00 11.02
CA GLY A 278 2.59 -20.57 10.29
C GLY A 278 2.02 -21.66 9.38
N LEU A 279 2.86 -22.39 8.64
CA LEU A 279 2.43 -23.48 7.77
C LEU A 279 1.96 -24.72 8.55
N SER A 280 2.62 -25.02 9.67
CA SER A 280 2.32 -26.17 10.53
C SER A 280 1.16 -25.93 11.51
N ALA A 281 0.60 -24.71 11.55
CA ALA A 281 -0.54 -24.39 12.39
C ALA A 281 -1.74 -25.29 12.05
N VAL A 282 -2.20 -26.08 13.02
CA VAL A 282 -3.32 -27.01 12.85
C VAL A 282 -4.65 -26.27 12.92
N SER A 283 -5.53 -26.49 11.94
CA SER A 283 -6.87 -25.91 11.93
C SER A 283 -7.74 -26.57 12.99
N THR A 284 -8.25 -25.78 13.94
CA THR A 284 -9.19 -26.25 14.96
C THR A 284 -10.65 -26.22 14.47
N THR A 285 -10.92 -25.65 13.29
CA THR A 285 -12.26 -25.34 12.77
C THR A 285 -12.49 -25.85 11.34
N GLY A 286 -12.00 -27.05 11.03
CA GLY A 286 -12.24 -27.73 9.74
C GLY A 286 -11.12 -27.58 8.72
N TRP A 287 -11.45 -27.62 7.42
CA TRP A 287 -10.48 -27.72 6.32
C TRP A 287 -9.96 -26.36 5.78
N LEU A 288 -10.44 -25.24 6.31
CA LEU A 288 -10.03 -23.91 5.87
C LEU A 288 -8.67 -23.53 6.49
N PRO A 289 -7.76 -22.88 5.74
CA PRO A 289 -6.48 -22.46 6.31
C PRO A 289 -6.67 -21.45 7.44
N THR A 290 -5.87 -21.59 8.49
CA THR A 290 -5.83 -20.68 9.64
C THR A 290 -5.18 -19.33 9.28
N ALA A 291 -5.38 -18.29 10.09
CA ALA A 291 -4.77 -16.98 9.85
C ALA A 291 -3.22 -17.04 9.74
N PRO A 292 -2.49 -17.80 10.59
CA PRO A 292 -1.05 -18.02 10.39
C PRO A 292 -0.70 -18.69 9.07
N GLN A 293 -1.49 -19.68 8.63
CA GLN A 293 -1.27 -20.34 7.33
C GLN A 293 -1.46 -19.37 6.16
N TRP A 294 -2.52 -18.57 6.16
CA TRP A 294 -2.76 -17.53 5.16
C TRP A 294 -1.61 -16.53 5.11
N SER A 295 -1.13 -16.08 6.27
CA SER A 295 -0.02 -15.13 6.37
C SER A 295 1.31 -15.72 5.88
N ALA A 296 1.61 -16.98 6.21
CA ALA A 296 2.79 -17.69 5.70
C ALA A 296 2.74 -17.86 4.18
N LEU A 297 1.60 -18.30 3.63
CA LEU A 297 1.38 -18.45 2.20
C LEU A 297 1.48 -17.11 1.46
N ALA A 298 0.99 -16.02 2.06
CA ALA A 298 1.13 -14.68 1.50
C ALA A 298 2.59 -14.25 1.46
N ALA A 299 3.37 -14.45 2.53
CA ALA A 299 4.81 -14.16 2.53
C ALA A 299 5.55 -14.95 1.44
N ILE A 300 5.35 -16.27 1.37
CA ILE A 300 6.00 -17.13 0.38
C ILE A 300 5.64 -16.71 -1.04
N THR A 301 4.35 -16.47 -1.30
CA THR A 301 3.86 -16.01 -2.60
C THR A 301 4.43 -14.64 -2.95
N GLY A 302 4.47 -13.70 -2.01
CA GLY A 302 5.04 -12.38 -2.21
C GLY A 302 6.54 -12.41 -2.52
N LEU A 303 7.31 -13.28 -1.84
CA LEU A 303 8.73 -13.49 -2.10
C LEU A 303 8.95 -14.17 -3.47
N ALA A 304 8.14 -15.16 -3.82
CA ALA A 304 8.19 -15.79 -5.14
C ALA A 304 7.89 -14.79 -6.27
N LEU A 305 6.86 -13.94 -6.10
CA LEU A 305 6.55 -12.87 -7.06
C LEU A 305 7.67 -11.82 -7.12
N SER A 306 8.34 -11.53 -6.01
CA SER A 306 9.54 -10.67 -6.00
C SER A 306 10.69 -11.30 -6.81
N ALA A 307 10.89 -12.62 -6.73
CA ALA A 307 11.84 -13.33 -7.57
C ALA A 307 11.44 -13.28 -9.07
N VAL A 308 10.14 -13.37 -9.39
CA VAL A 308 9.64 -13.18 -10.77
C VAL A 308 9.92 -11.76 -11.28
N LEU A 309 9.76 -10.72 -10.45
CA LEU A 309 10.16 -9.36 -10.81
C LEU A 309 11.66 -9.27 -11.12
N ALA A 310 12.50 -9.91 -10.30
CA ALA A 310 13.94 -9.95 -10.53
C ALA A 310 14.30 -10.68 -11.84
N ALA A 311 13.64 -11.81 -12.12
CA ALA A 311 13.80 -12.55 -13.38
C ALA A 311 13.39 -11.71 -14.60
N ARG A 312 12.41 -10.81 -14.45
CA ARG A 312 12.01 -9.82 -15.46
C ARG A 312 12.89 -8.56 -15.49
N ARG A 313 14.05 -8.58 -14.81
CA ARG A 313 15.01 -7.47 -14.70
C ARG A 313 14.46 -6.20 -14.04
N GLN A 314 13.38 -6.32 -13.25
CA GLN A 314 12.82 -5.22 -12.46
C GLN A 314 13.44 -5.20 -11.05
N TYR A 315 14.78 -5.14 -10.98
CA TYR A 315 15.53 -5.36 -9.74
C TYR A 315 15.15 -4.39 -8.60
N GLY A 316 14.90 -3.11 -8.91
CA GLY A 316 14.49 -2.13 -7.90
C GLY A 316 13.15 -2.48 -7.25
N ALA A 317 12.15 -2.87 -8.05
CA ALA A 317 10.84 -3.31 -7.56
C ALA A 317 10.95 -4.63 -6.78
N ALA A 318 11.72 -5.59 -7.31
CA ALA A 318 11.96 -6.89 -6.67
C ALA A 318 12.57 -6.74 -5.28
N LEU A 319 13.66 -5.97 -5.16
CA LEU A 319 14.35 -5.77 -3.90
C LEU A 319 13.47 -5.02 -2.90
N PHE A 320 12.79 -3.95 -3.33
CA PHE A 320 11.86 -3.22 -2.49
C PHE A 320 10.78 -4.15 -1.90
N CYS A 321 10.10 -4.92 -2.76
CA CYS A 321 9.06 -5.84 -2.31
C CYS A 321 9.59 -6.93 -1.37
N ALA A 322 10.75 -7.52 -1.68
CA ALA A 322 11.37 -8.53 -0.83
C ALA A 322 11.70 -7.98 0.55
N LEU A 323 12.31 -6.79 0.63
CA LEU A 323 12.64 -6.15 1.92
C LEU A 323 11.37 -5.76 2.71
N CYS A 324 10.32 -5.29 2.04
CA CYS A 324 9.04 -4.98 2.69
C CYS A 324 8.34 -6.22 3.28
N ILE A 325 8.64 -7.42 2.80
CA ILE A 325 8.11 -8.69 3.33
C ILE A 325 9.04 -9.26 4.41
N ILE A 326 10.35 -9.27 4.15
CA ILE A 326 11.35 -9.83 5.07
C ILE A 326 11.38 -9.05 6.39
N LEU A 327 11.34 -7.70 6.32
CA LEU A 327 11.46 -6.87 7.52
C LEU A 327 10.38 -7.19 8.58
N PRO A 328 9.06 -7.21 8.28
CA PRO A 328 8.06 -7.63 9.25
C PRO A 328 8.16 -9.13 9.60
N LEU A 329 8.56 -9.98 8.65
CA LEU A 329 8.70 -11.43 8.86
C LEU A 329 9.80 -11.79 9.89
N ILE A 330 10.76 -10.89 10.14
CA ILE A 330 11.74 -11.05 11.22
C ILE A 330 11.07 -11.04 12.61
N THR A 331 9.83 -10.55 12.74
CA THR A 331 9.15 -10.48 14.05
C THR A 331 8.04 -11.51 14.22
N ASN A 332 7.14 -11.65 13.24
CA ASN A 332 6.11 -12.67 13.19
C ASN A 332 5.37 -12.59 11.83
N LEU A 333 4.30 -13.39 11.70
CA LEU A 333 3.42 -13.39 10.53
C LEU A 333 2.23 -12.43 10.62
N ALA A 334 2.12 -11.67 11.71
CA ALA A 334 0.98 -10.81 11.94
C ALA A 334 0.86 -9.76 10.83
N SER A 335 -0.36 -9.64 10.28
CA SER A 335 -0.69 -8.72 9.18
C SER A 335 0.05 -8.97 7.86
N MET A 336 0.70 -10.12 7.67
CA MET A 336 1.54 -10.39 6.49
C MET A 336 0.76 -10.28 5.17
N VAL A 337 -0.47 -10.79 5.12
CA VAL A 337 -1.37 -10.65 3.96
C VAL A 337 -1.45 -9.18 3.54
N ARG A 338 -1.67 -8.28 4.50
CA ARG A 338 -1.82 -6.85 4.28
C ARG A 338 -0.54 -6.17 3.79
N TYR A 339 0.63 -6.61 4.31
CA TYR A 339 1.92 -6.15 3.80
C TYR A 339 2.10 -6.53 2.32
N VAL A 340 1.77 -7.76 1.94
CA VAL A 340 1.97 -8.27 0.56
C VAL A 340 1.02 -7.61 -0.44
N ILE A 341 -0.28 -7.52 -0.13
CA ILE A 341 -1.27 -6.90 -1.03
C ILE A 341 -1.07 -5.38 -1.17
N GLY A 342 -0.44 -4.74 -0.19
CA GLY A 342 -0.09 -3.31 -0.23
C GLY A 342 1.10 -2.99 -1.13
N LEU A 343 1.80 -4.01 -1.66
CA LEU A 343 2.93 -3.81 -2.56
C LEU A 343 2.43 -3.65 -4.00
N ALA A 344 2.35 -2.39 -4.45
CA ALA A 344 1.90 -2.04 -5.80
C ALA A 344 2.61 -2.82 -6.92
N PRO A 345 3.95 -3.02 -6.91
CA PRO A 345 4.62 -3.78 -7.97
C PRO A 345 4.17 -5.25 -8.04
N LEU A 346 3.92 -5.91 -6.90
CA LEU A 346 3.46 -7.30 -6.88
C LEU A 346 2.02 -7.42 -7.40
N THR A 347 1.14 -6.53 -6.97
CA THR A 347 -0.26 -6.54 -7.41
C THR A 347 -0.42 -6.19 -8.88
N MET A 348 0.40 -5.26 -9.40
CA MET A 348 0.51 -5.00 -10.84
C MET A 348 1.04 -6.22 -11.61
N LEU A 349 2.08 -6.90 -11.11
CA LEU A 349 2.59 -8.12 -11.74
C LEU A 349 1.52 -9.22 -11.81
N VAL A 350 0.78 -9.45 -10.72
CA VAL A 350 -0.32 -10.42 -10.69
C VAL A 350 -1.39 -10.06 -11.73
N ALA A 351 -1.78 -8.78 -11.82
CA ALA A 351 -2.74 -8.33 -12.82
C ALA A 351 -2.23 -8.57 -14.26
N VAL A 352 -0.94 -8.33 -14.53
CA VAL A 352 -0.30 -8.64 -15.82
C VAL A 352 -0.34 -10.14 -16.10
N LEU A 353 0.04 -10.98 -15.15
CA LEU A 353 0.05 -12.44 -15.30
C LEU A 353 -1.37 -13.00 -15.58
N LEU A 354 -2.37 -12.57 -14.82
CA LEU A 354 -3.76 -13.00 -14.99
C LEU A 354 -4.38 -12.47 -16.30
N SER A 355 -3.87 -11.35 -16.83
CA SER A 355 -4.34 -10.78 -18.10
C SER A 355 -3.85 -11.51 -19.36
N ALA A 356 -2.97 -12.51 -19.21
CA ALA A 356 -2.30 -13.19 -20.33
C ALA A 356 -3.27 -13.85 -21.31
N SER A 357 -4.34 -14.48 -20.81
CA SER A 357 -5.40 -15.07 -21.64
C SER A 357 -6.76 -14.46 -21.33
N ARG A 358 -7.70 -14.53 -22.29
CA ARG A 358 -9.07 -14.06 -22.06
C ARG A 358 -9.77 -14.87 -20.97
N LEU A 359 -9.51 -16.17 -20.88
CA LEU A 359 -10.11 -17.05 -19.88
C LEU A 359 -9.62 -16.69 -18.48
N THR A 360 -8.31 -16.59 -18.27
CA THR A 360 -7.72 -16.22 -16.97
C THR A 360 -8.15 -14.82 -16.55
N TYR A 361 -8.24 -13.88 -17.49
CA TYR A 361 -8.73 -12.53 -17.23
C TYR A 361 -10.19 -12.53 -16.74
N LEU A 362 -11.09 -13.23 -17.44
CA LEU A 362 -12.51 -13.29 -17.04
C LEU A 362 -12.69 -14.04 -15.72
N ALA A 363 -12.00 -15.17 -15.54
CA ALA A 363 -12.03 -15.95 -14.31
C ALA A 363 -11.54 -15.13 -13.11
N ALA A 364 -10.42 -14.40 -13.26
CA ALA A 364 -9.90 -13.52 -12.22
C ALA A 364 -10.87 -12.38 -11.88
N LEU A 365 -11.50 -11.77 -12.89
CA LEU A 365 -12.45 -10.68 -12.67
C LEU A 365 -13.69 -11.16 -11.91
N VAL A 366 -14.27 -12.29 -12.31
CA VAL A 366 -15.41 -12.91 -11.62
C VAL A 366 -15.01 -13.28 -10.18
N PHE A 367 -13.84 -13.89 -10.01
CA PHE A 367 -13.33 -14.25 -8.70
C PHE A 367 -13.14 -13.03 -7.80
N PHE A 368 -12.56 -11.93 -8.30
CA PHE A 368 -12.36 -10.70 -7.52
C PHE A 368 -13.68 -10.12 -7.02
N LEU A 369 -14.68 -10.00 -7.89
CA LEU A 369 -15.99 -9.46 -7.54
C LEU A 369 -16.74 -10.36 -6.55
N GLY A 370 -16.71 -11.68 -6.76
CA GLY A 370 -17.33 -12.63 -5.84
C GLY A 370 -16.63 -12.65 -4.47
N ALA A 371 -15.30 -12.73 -4.46
CA ALA A 371 -14.52 -12.76 -3.23
C ALA A 371 -14.63 -11.46 -2.43
N CYS A 372 -14.84 -10.31 -3.07
CA CYS A 372 -15.09 -9.04 -2.40
C CYS A 372 -16.23 -9.12 -1.39
N TYR A 373 -17.34 -9.77 -1.74
CA TYR A 373 -18.48 -9.95 -0.83
C TYR A 373 -18.08 -10.79 0.39
N PHE A 374 -17.59 -12.01 0.17
CA PHE A 374 -17.29 -12.96 1.24
C PHE A 374 -16.17 -12.48 2.16
N MET A 375 -15.14 -11.86 1.60
CA MET A 375 -14.03 -11.32 2.40
C MET A 375 -14.46 -10.10 3.21
N THR A 376 -15.40 -9.30 2.70
CA THR A 376 -15.97 -8.19 3.48
C THR A 376 -16.81 -8.70 4.64
N VAL A 377 -17.63 -9.74 4.42
CA VAL A 377 -18.34 -10.43 5.52
C VAL A 377 -17.35 -10.95 6.55
N ALA A 378 -16.28 -11.62 6.13
CA ALA A 378 -15.28 -12.18 7.03
C ALA A 378 -14.51 -11.08 7.81
N TRP A 379 -14.23 -9.93 7.18
CA TRP A 379 -13.63 -8.77 7.82
C TRP A 379 -14.55 -8.15 8.87
N ILE A 380 -15.82 -7.91 8.53
CA ILE A 380 -16.81 -7.36 9.45
C ILE A 380 -17.07 -8.34 10.60
N GLY A 381 -17.10 -9.64 10.34
CA GLY A 381 -17.24 -10.69 11.36
C GLY A 381 -16.01 -10.85 12.27
N GLY A 382 -14.86 -10.29 11.91
CA GLY A 382 -13.62 -10.41 12.67
C GLY A 382 -12.87 -11.74 12.47
N TYR A 383 -13.29 -12.55 11.51
CA TYR A 383 -12.65 -13.83 11.16
C TYR A 383 -11.32 -13.63 10.42
N LEU A 384 -11.19 -12.51 9.69
CA LEU A 384 -9.93 -12.05 9.14
C LEU A 384 -9.21 -11.21 10.21
N ALA A 385 -8.51 -11.90 11.10
CA ALA A 385 -7.69 -11.25 12.12
C ALA A 385 -6.38 -10.71 11.54
N LEU A 386 -5.84 -9.65 12.15
CA LEU A 386 -4.49 -9.15 11.90
C LEU A 386 -3.38 -10.01 12.55
N VAL A 387 -3.75 -11.12 13.19
CA VAL A 387 -2.87 -11.97 14.01
C VAL A 387 -2.06 -12.93 13.16
#